data_AF-A0A972UUA5-F1
#
_entry.id   AF-A0A972UUA5-F1
#
_cell.length_a   1.000
_cell.length_b   1.000
_cell.length_c   1.000
_cell.angle_alpha   90.00
_cell.angle_beta   90.00
_cell.angle_gamma   90.00
#
_symmetry.space_group_name_H-M   'P 1'
#
loop_
_entity.id
_entity.type
_entity.pdbx_description
1 polymer ?
#
loop_
_entity_poly.entity_id
_entity_poly.type
_entity_poly.pdbx_seq_one_letter_code
_entity_poly.pdbx_strand_id
1 'polypeptide(L)'
;MDKFRTLSKYYSHSVVNHGAEEFVNGIAHTNSIESFWAYLKRGIIGIYHHTSDKHLEKYINEFTFRFNNKKLTEGSKFDVCLANSKGRLTYKQLTSEK
;
A
#
# COMPACT_ATOMS: atom_id res chain seq x y z
N MET A 1 -17.77 -6.97 -12.74
CA MET A 1 -17.22 -7.62 -11.54
C MET A 1 -16.55 -8.97 -11.85
N ASP A 2 -16.37 -9.35 -13.12
CA ASP A 2 -16.02 -10.73 -13.52
C ASP A 2 -14.54 -11.04 -13.73
N LYS A 3 -13.64 -10.06 -13.63
CA LYS A 3 -12.21 -10.25 -13.96
C LYS A 3 -11.46 -11.19 -13.00
N PHE A 4 -11.95 -11.37 -11.78
CA PHE A 4 -11.28 -12.21 -10.77
C PHE A 4 -11.75 -13.67 -10.76
N ARG A 5 -12.87 -13.99 -11.43
CA ARG A 5 -13.43 -15.35 -11.47
C ARG A 5 -12.51 -16.34 -12.17
N THR A 6 -11.80 -15.90 -13.20
CA THR A 6 -10.86 -16.72 -13.99
C THR A 6 -9.58 -17.10 -13.22
N LEU A 7 -9.21 -16.30 -12.21
CA LEU A 7 -8.03 -16.54 -11.37
C LEU A 7 -8.26 -17.70 -10.37
N SER A 8 -9.51 -18.07 -10.10
CA SER A 8 -9.86 -19.20 -9.23
C SER A 8 -9.33 -20.55 -9.75
N LYS A 9 -9.01 -20.65 -11.04
CA LYS A 9 -8.35 -21.83 -11.64
C LYS A 9 -6.91 -22.01 -11.19
N TYR A 10 -6.23 -20.94 -10.80
CA TYR A 10 -4.79 -20.94 -10.49
C TYR A 10 -4.49 -20.62 -9.03
N TYR A 11 -5.45 -20.01 -8.32
CA TYR A 11 -5.29 -19.56 -6.94
C TYR A 11 -6.49 -19.94 -6.10
N SER A 12 -6.24 -20.34 -4.85
CA SER A 12 -7.29 -20.57 -3.87
C SER A 12 -7.99 -19.23 -3.56
N HIS A 13 -9.29 -19.16 -3.83
CA HIS A 13 -10.07 -17.94 -3.70
C HIS A 13 -11.08 -18.08 -2.57
N SER A 14 -10.96 -17.23 -1.55
CA SER A 14 -11.93 -17.12 -0.46
C SER A 14 -12.72 -15.83 -0.61
N VAL A 15 -14.01 -15.88 -0.28
CA VAL A 15 -14.91 -14.72 -0.31
C VAL A 15 -15.40 -14.46 1.11
N VAL A 16 -15.41 -13.20 1.51
CA VAL A 16 -15.99 -12.73 2.78
C VAL A 16 -17.22 -11.92 2.41
N ASN A 17 -18.41 -12.36 2.84
CA ASN A 17 -19.65 -11.70 2.50
C ASN A 17 -20.09 -10.70 3.59
N HIS A 18 -19.63 -9.46 3.46
CA HIS A 18 -20.01 -8.36 4.36
C HIS A 18 -21.52 -8.05 4.38
N GLY A 19 -22.27 -8.42 3.34
CA GLY A 19 -23.74 -8.26 3.30
C GLY A 19 -24.50 -9.29 4.13
N ALA A 20 -23.83 -10.38 4.53
CA ALA A 20 -24.35 -11.41 5.43
C ALA A 20 -23.75 -11.30 6.84
N GLU A 21 -23.18 -10.14 7.20
CA GLU A 21 -22.47 -9.89 8.47
C GLU A 21 -21.27 -10.84 8.70
N GLU A 22 -20.72 -11.44 7.64
CA GLU A 22 -19.50 -12.24 7.70
C GLU A 22 -18.28 -11.31 7.57
N PHE A 23 -17.53 -11.14 8.67
CA PHE A 23 -16.35 -10.28 8.72
C PHE A 23 -15.02 -11.06 8.64
N VAL A 24 -15.07 -12.38 8.85
CA VAL A 24 -13.92 -13.29 8.85
C VAL A 24 -14.34 -14.65 8.31
N ASN A 25 -13.61 -15.16 7.31
CA ASN A 25 -13.73 -16.54 6.85
C ASN A 25 -12.36 -17.24 6.99
N GLY A 26 -12.13 -17.87 8.14
CA GLY A 26 -10.82 -18.46 8.47
C GLY A 26 -9.70 -17.41 8.51
N ILE A 27 -8.65 -17.59 7.68
CA ILE A 27 -7.57 -16.60 7.51
C ILE A 27 -7.91 -15.50 6.50
N ALA A 28 -9.03 -15.62 5.77
CA ALA A 28 -9.44 -14.64 4.79
C ALA A 28 -10.22 -13.51 5.46
N HIS A 29 -9.61 -12.32 5.48
CA HIS A 29 -10.24 -11.09 5.92
C HIS A 29 -9.73 -9.91 5.08
N THR A 30 -10.57 -8.91 4.84
CA THR A 30 -10.20 -7.70 4.07
C THR A 30 -9.68 -6.57 4.95
N ASN A 31 -9.73 -6.74 6.28
CA ASN A 31 -9.37 -5.71 7.26
C ASN A 31 -7.99 -5.07 7.02
N SER A 32 -6.97 -5.87 6.67
CA SER A 32 -5.61 -5.36 6.46
C SER A 32 -5.51 -4.47 5.22
N ILE A 33 -6.13 -4.87 4.11
CA ILE A 33 -6.06 -4.11 2.86
C ILE A 33 -6.96 -2.87 2.92
N GLU A 34 -8.13 -2.95 3.57
CA GLU A 34 -8.99 -1.80 3.83
C GLU A 34 -8.31 -0.77 4.73
N SER A 35 -7.65 -1.23 5.80
CA SER A 35 -6.86 -0.37 6.68
C SER A 35 -5.72 0.34 5.91
N PHE A 36 -5.05 -0.37 5.00
CA PHE A 36 -4.04 0.24 4.13
C PHE A 36 -4.63 1.35 3.25
N TRP A 37 -5.77 1.08 2.58
CA TRP A 37 -6.41 2.09 1.72
C TRP A 37 -6.91 3.30 2.51
N ALA A 38 -7.44 3.10 3.71
CA ALA A 38 -7.83 4.20 4.59
C ALA A 38 -6.63 5.06 4.97
N TYR A 39 -5.49 4.44 5.28
CA TYR A 39 -4.24 5.12 5.61
C TYR A 39 -3.69 5.92 4.42
N LEU A 40 -3.62 5.32 3.23
CA LEU A 40 -3.17 5.98 1.99
C LEU A 40 -4.03 7.20 1.67
N LYS A 41 -5.37 7.05 1.64
CA LYS A 41 -6.29 8.14 1.31
C LYS A 41 -6.14 9.32 2.27
N ARG A 42 -6.02 9.04 3.57
CA ARG A 42 -5.81 10.08 4.59
C ARG A 42 -4.46 10.80 4.41
N GLY A 43 -3.42 10.06 4.05
CA GLY A 43 -2.10 10.62 3.76
C GLY A 43 -2.08 11.49 2.50
N ILE A 44 -2.80 11.11 1.44
CA ILE A 44 -2.94 11.93 0.24
C ILE A 44 -3.65 13.26 0.57
N ILE A 45 -4.75 13.19 1.32
CA ILE A 45 -5.53 14.38 1.69
C ILE A 45 -4.73 15.30 2.63
N GLY A 46 -4.04 14.74 3.62
CA GLY A 46 -3.39 15.53 4.69
C GLY A 46 -1.95 15.95 4.41
N ILE A 47 -1.17 15.15 3.68
CA ILE A 47 0.27 15.41 3.46
C ILE A 47 0.47 15.98 2.06
N TYR A 48 0.00 15.26 1.04
CA TYR A 48 0.36 15.58 -0.34
C TYR A 48 -0.52 16.65 -0.97
N HIS A 49 -1.81 16.73 -0.61
CA HIS A 49 -2.84 17.63 -1.16
C HIS A 49 -3.07 17.51 -2.69
N HIS A 50 -2.04 17.15 -3.45
CA HIS A 50 -2.03 16.85 -4.87
C HIS A 50 -1.00 15.75 -5.16
N THR A 51 -1.40 14.71 -5.88
CA THR A 51 -0.53 13.62 -6.33
C THR A 51 -0.51 13.59 -7.85
N SER A 52 0.67 13.50 -8.45
CA SER A 52 0.79 13.31 -9.89
C SER A 52 0.72 11.82 -10.25
N ASP A 53 -0.07 11.48 -11.26
CA ASP A 53 -0.15 10.11 -11.81
C ASP A 53 1.22 9.58 -12.22
N LYS A 54 2.11 10.46 -12.69
CA LYS A 54 3.49 10.15 -13.08
C LYS A 54 4.32 9.54 -11.93
N HIS A 55 3.97 9.84 -10.69
CA HIS A 55 4.70 9.38 -9.51
C HIS A 55 3.84 8.53 -8.58
N LEU A 56 2.68 8.06 -9.05
CA LEU A 56 1.73 7.28 -8.25
C LEU A 56 2.39 6.07 -7.58
N GLU A 57 3.25 5.35 -8.31
CA GLU A 57 4.00 4.21 -7.79
C GLU A 57 4.89 4.61 -6.59
N LYS A 58 5.53 5.78 -6.63
CA LYS A 58 6.40 6.24 -5.55
C LYS A 58 5.61 6.53 -4.28
N TYR A 59 4.44 7.15 -4.41
CA TYR A 59 3.53 7.34 -3.27
C TYR A 59 3.08 6.00 -2.70
N ILE A 60 2.65 5.05 -3.54
CA ILE A 60 2.21 3.72 -3.08
C ILE A 60 3.36 2.99 -2.36
N ASN A 61 4.58 3.04 -2.92
CA ASN A 61 5.76 2.41 -2.32
C ASN A 61 6.06 2.99 -0.93
N GLU A 62 5.97 4.31 -0.77
CA GLU A 62 6.16 4.96 0.52
C GLU A 62 5.10 4.53 1.54
N PHE A 63 3.81 4.56 1.18
CA PHE A 63 2.76 4.15 2.11
C PHE A 63 2.82 2.66 2.45
N THR A 64 3.27 1.82 1.51
CA THR A 64 3.54 0.40 1.74
C THR A 64 4.67 0.24 2.74
N PHE A 65 5.77 0.97 2.57
CA PHE A 65 6.88 1.00 3.51
C PHE A 65 6.42 1.40 4.92
N ARG A 66 5.66 2.50 5.04
CA ARG A 66 5.12 2.98 6.32
C ARG A 66 4.19 1.96 6.97
N PHE A 67 3.27 1.36 6.20
CA PHE A 67 2.28 0.42 6.72
C PHE A 67 2.90 -0.88 7.21
N ASN A 68 3.92 -1.38 6.50
CA ASN A 68 4.63 -2.61 6.85
C ASN A 68 5.52 -2.41 8.08
N ASN A 69 6.13 -1.22 8.21
CA ASN A 69 7.03 -0.89 9.33
C ASN A 69 6.32 -0.19 10.51
N LYS A 70 4.99 -0.11 10.52
CA LYS A 70 4.22 0.64 11.54
C LYS A 70 4.46 0.20 12.99
N LYS A 71 4.86 -1.06 13.20
CA LYS A 71 5.14 -1.64 14.52
C LYS A 71 6.57 -1.40 15.03
N LEU A 72 7.46 -0.92 14.17
CA LEU A 72 8.84 -0.61 14.56
C LEU A 72 8.90 0.67 15.40
N THR A 73 9.94 0.78 16.22
CA THR A 73 10.28 2.04 16.89
C THR A 73 10.77 3.06 15.86
N GLU A 74 10.70 4.36 16.18
CA GLU A 74 11.14 5.40 15.26
C GLU A 74 12.62 5.26 14.88
N GLY A 75 13.48 4.88 15.83
CA GLY A 75 14.89 4.58 15.57
C GLY A 75 15.05 3.44 14.54
N SER A 76 14.36 2.31 14.75
CA SER A 76 14.43 1.19 13.81
C SER A 76 13.84 1.53 12.43
N LYS A 77 12.80 2.38 12.35
CA LYS A 77 12.29 2.85 11.05
C LYS A 77 13.33 3.67 10.31
N PHE A 78 14.05 4.54 11.03
CA PHE A 78 15.14 5.33 10.45
C PHE A 78 16.26 4.42 9.94
N ASP A 79 16.68 3.44 10.73
CA ASP A 79 17.72 2.47 10.33
C ASP A 79 17.34 1.70 9.07
N VAL A 80 16.10 1.20 9.00
CA VAL A 80 15.59 0.48 7.83
C VAL A 80 15.49 1.42 6.62
N CYS A 81 15.04 2.66 6.80
CA CYS A 81 15.01 3.66 5.72
C CYS A 81 16.41 3.92 5.16
N LEU A 82 17.40 4.11 6.05
CA LEU A 82 18.78 4.36 5.68
C LEU A 82 19.39 3.16 4.94
N ALA A 83 19.16 1.94 5.44
CA ALA A 83 19.65 0.71 4.81
C ALA A 83 19.08 0.48 3.41
N ASN A 84 17.85 0.94 3.14
CA ASN A 84 17.21 0.82 1.83
C ASN A 84 17.44 2.04 0.91
N SER A 85 18.13 3.07 1.39
CA SER A 85 18.39 4.28 0.61
C SER A 85 19.43 4.01 -0.48
N LYS A 86 19.08 4.33 -1.73
CA LYS A 86 19.96 4.16 -2.91
C LYS A 86 20.80 5.41 -3.22
N GLY A 87 20.87 6.37 -2.30
CA GLY A 87 21.64 7.60 -2.45
C GLY A 87 20.79 8.82 -2.87
N ARG A 88 21.44 9.84 -3.42
CA ARG A 88 20.82 11.14 -3.69
C ARG A 88 19.95 11.10 -4.95
N LEU A 89 18.68 11.48 -4.81
CA LEU A 89 17.75 11.73 -5.92
C LEU A 89 17.70 13.22 -6.24
N THR A 90 18.02 13.60 -7.48
CA THR A 90 17.90 15.00 -7.94
C THR A 90 16.55 15.26 -8.59
N TYR A 91 16.09 16.52 -8.58
CA TYR A 91 14.84 16.90 -9.25
C TYR A 91 14.83 16.59 -10.75
N LYS A 92 15.98 16.79 -11.42
CA LYS A 92 16.18 16.43 -12.83
C LYS A 92 15.94 14.94 -13.05
N GLN A 93 16.51 14.07 -12.21
CA GLN A 93 16.29 12.63 -12.28
C GLN A 93 14.82 12.26 -12.01
N LEU A 94 14.22 12.81 -10.94
CA LEU A 94 12.83 12.58 -10.56
C LEU A 94 11.86 12.87 -11.71
N THR A 95 12.09 13.97 -12.42
CA THR A 95 11.24 14.43 -13.53
C THR A 95 11.61 13.83 -14.89
N SER A 96 12.81 13.24 -15.03
CA SER A 96 13.27 12.63 -16.28
C SER A 96 12.72 11.24 -16.55
N GLU A 97 12.38 10.47 -15.51
CA GLU A 97 11.73 9.17 -15.64
C GLU A 97 10.38 9.37 -16.34
N LYS A 98 10.16 8.75 -17.51
CA LYS A 98 8.98 8.93 -18.37
C LYS A 98 8.26 7.60 -18.50
#